data_AF-A0A967F9H3-F1
#
_entry.id   AF-A0A967F9H3-F1
#
_cell.length_a   1.000
_cell.length_b   1.000
_cell.length_c   1.000
_cell.angle_alpha   90.00
_cell.angle_beta   90.00
_cell.angle_gamma   90.00
#
_symmetry.space_group_name_H-M   'P 1'
#
loop_
_entity.id
_entity.type
_entity.pdbx_description
1 polymer ?
#
loop_
_entity_poly.entity_id
_entity_poly.type
_entity_poly.pdbx_seq_one_letter_code
_entity_poly.pdbx_strand_id
1 'polypeptide(L)'
;MIMKNKPIWQAQTDIDTEPHWPVELTLDQCIKCNICVSACPVTAVTDKFPGPKYEGPQSGRFRQVLQETPDYSVDYCSGCRV
;
A
#
# COMPACT_ATOMS: atom_id res chain seq x y z
N MET A 1 26.86 0.17 -19.61
CA MET A 1 26.47 1.21 -18.65
C MET A 1 27.01 2.54 -19.17
N ILE A 2 26.18 3.32 -19.88
CA ILE A 2 26.59 4.62 -20.45
C ILE A 2 26.18 5.70 -19.44
N MET A 3 27.14 6.26 -18.71
CA MET A 3 26.89 7.42 -17.85
C MET A 3 26.65 8.64 -18.75
N LYS A 4 25.39 9.04 -18.91
CA LYS A 4 25.02 10.26 -19.62
C LYS A 4 25.29 11.45 -18.68
N ASN A 5 26.37 12.20 -18.92
CA ASN A 5 26.60 13.50 -18.28
C ASN A 5 25.51 14.49 -18.75
N LYS A 6 24.37 14.54 -18.05
CA LYS A 6 23.33 15.55 -18.30
C LYS A 6 23.77 16.90 -17.68
N PRO A 7 23.59 18.04 -18.38
CA PRO A 7 23.91 19.36 -17.84
C PRO A 7 22.97 19.73 -16.68
N ILE A 8 23.48 20.50 -15.70
CA ILE A 8 22.80 20.87 -14.43
C ILE A 8 21.41 21.54 -14.57
N TRP A 9 21.04 22.01 -15.77
CA TRP A 9 19.77 22.66 -16.06
C TRP A 9 18.69 21.69 -16.58
N GLN A 10 19.05 20.45 -16.89
CA GLN A 10 18.07 19.41 -17.16
C GLN A 10 17.61 18.83 -15.83
N ALA A 11 16.43 19.25 -15.37
CA ALA A 11 15.72 18.48 -14.35
C ALA A 11 15.53 17.04 -14.87
N GLN A 12 15.82 16.07 -14.01
CA GLN A 12 15.55 14.65 -14.24
C GLN A 12 14.02 14.48 -14.35
N THR A 13 13.45 14.70 -15.54
CA THR A 13 12.02 14.50 -15.83
C THR A 13 11.72 13.08 -16.25
N ASP A 14 12.75 12.24 -16.39
CA ASP A 14 12.62 10.81 -16.43
C ASP A 14 12.19 10.31 -15.05
N ILE A 15 10.89 10.06 -14.92
CA ILE A 15 10.38 9.16 -13.89
C ILE A 15 10.98 7.80 -14.25
N ASP A 16 11.97 7.39 -13.48
CA ASP A 16 12.52 6.03 -13.52
C ASP A 16 11.39 5.08 -13.10
N THR A 17 10.57 4.63 -14.05
CA THR A 17 9.57 3.58 -13.84
C THR A 17 10.29 2.25 -13.79
N GLU A 18 11.18 2.09 -12.81
CA GLU A 18 11.67 0.77 -12.46
C GLU A 18 10.45 -0.07 -12.05
N PRO A 19 10.32 -1.31 -12.56
CA PRO A 19 9.20 -2.18 -12.22
C PRO A 19 9.29 -2.56 -10.75
N HIS A 20 8.65 -1.78 -9.89
CA HIS A 20 8.45 -2.17 -8.50
C HIS A 20 7.37 -3.26 -8.48
N TRP A 21 7.65 -4.35 -7.77
CA TRP A 21 6.66 -5.39 -7.55
C TRP A 21 5.47 -4.79 -6.78
N PRO A 22 4.22 -5.10 -7.14
CA PRO A 22 3.06 -4.61 -6.39
C PRO A 22 3.08 -5.21 -4.97
N VAL A 23 2.84 -4.35 -3.98
CA VAL A 23 2.81 -4.72 -2.56
C VAL A 23 1.78 -5.83 -2.31
N GLU A 24 0.68 -5.85 -3.06
CA GLU A 24 -0.38 -6.86 -3.01
C GLU A 24 0.14 -8.30 -3.10
N LEU A 25 1.27 -8.52 -3.78
CA LEU A 25 1.87 -9.84 -3.96
C LEU A 25 2.75 -10.28 -2.77
N THR A 26 3.06 -9.39 -1.83
CA THR A 26 3.81 -9.71 -0.60
C THR A 26 2.94 -9.69 0.66
N LEU A 27 1.65 -9.37 0.54
CA LEU A 27 0.69 -9.32 1.65
C LEU A 27 0.62 -10.66 2.42
N ASP A 28 0.73 -11.79 1.73
CA ASP A 28 0.74 -13.12 2.34
C ASP A 28 1.97 -13.39 3.25
N GLN A 29 3.03 -12.56 3.14
CA GLN A 29 4.23 -12.64 3.99
C GLN A 29 4.10 -11.81 5.28
N CYS A 30 2.91 -11.29 5.59
CA CYS A 30 2.68 -10.51 6.80
C CYS A 30 2.93 -11.33 8.07
N ILE A 31 3.98 -10.99 8.83
CA ILE A 31 4.29 -11.59 10.14
C ILE A 31 3.59 -10.90 11.32
N LYS A 32 2.64 -9.99 11.04
CA LYS A 32 1.87 -9.22 12.04
C LYS A 32 2.72 -8.37 13.01
N CYS A 33 3.84 -7.82 12.56
CA CYS A 33 4.77 -6.98 13.37
C CYS A 33 4.20 -5.68 13.95
N ASN A 34 3.02 -5.23 13.50
CA ASN A 34 2.30 -4.04 14.01
C ASN A 34 2.81 -2.67 13.56
N ILE A 35 3.84 -2.58 12.71
CA ILE A 35 4.37 -1.30 12.22
C ILE A 35 3.32 -0.46 11.47
N CYS A 36 2.56 -1.11 10.58
CA CYS A 36 1.50 -0.46 9.83
C CYS A 36 0.36 0.04 10.75
N VAL A 37 0.05 -0.70 11.82
CA VAL A 37 -0.99 -0.31 12.79
C VAL A 37 -0.55 0.93 13.56
N SER A 38 0.70 0.98 14.04
CA SER A 38 1.22 2.15 14.74
C SER A 38 1.28 3.42 13.88
N ALA A 39 1.49 3.25 12.57
CA ALA A 39 1.53 4.36 11.64
C ALA A 39 0.15 4.78 11.11
N CYS A 40 -0.89 3.95 11.29
CA CYS A 40 -2.17 4.20 10.65
C CYS A 40 -2.93 5.33 11.35
N PRO A 41 -3.25 6.44 10.65
CA PRO A 41 -3.99 7.54 11.26
C PRO A 41 -5.46 7.20 11.52
N VAL A 42 -6.02 6.23 10.78
CA VAL A 42 -7.44 5.87 10.85
C VAL A 42 -7.74 5.02 12.09
N THR A 43 -6.87 4.05 12.39
CA THR A 43 -7.02 3.19 13.58
C THR A 43 -6.99 3.99 14.88
N ALA A 44 -6.37 5.18 14.89
CA ALA A 44 -6.29 6.03 16.07
C ALA A 44 -7.58 6.83 16.35
N VAL A 45 -8.49 6.96 15.38
CA VAL A 45 -9.61 7.92 15.46
C VAL A 45 -10.99 7.28 15.32
N THR A 46 -11.08 6.01 14.96
CA THR A 46 -12.37 5.32 14.81
C THR A 46 -12.27 3.81 15.03
N ASP A 47 -13.20 3.25 15.80
CA ASP A 47 -13.33 1.81 16.02
C ASP A 47 -14.02 1.08 14.85
N LYS A 48 -14.56 1.82 13.88
CA LYS A 48 -15.17 1.25 12.67
C LYS A 48 -14.14 0.65 11.71
N PHE A 49 -12.85 0.89 11.96
CA PHE A 49 -11.75 0.42 11.15
C PHE A 49 -10.89 -0.57 11.95
N PRO A 50 -10.97 -1.88 11.68
CA PRO A 50 -10.23 -2.91 12.41
C PRO A 50 -8.71 -2.81 12.19
N GLY A 51 -8.26 -1.99 11.24
CA GLY A 51 -6.87 -1.66 11.03
C GLY A 51 -6.26 -2.25 9.76
N PRO A 52 -5.06 -1.79 9.38
CA PRO A 52 -4.40 -2.16 8.13
C PRO A 52 -4.00 -3.64 8.06
N LYS A 53 -3.93 -4.35 9.20
CA LYS A 53 -3.69 -5.81 9.22
C LYS A 53 -4.89 -6.60 8.71
N TYR A 54 -6.09 -6.14 9.06
CA TYR A 54 -7.30 -6.76 8.56
C TYR A 54 -7.55 -6.28 7.13
N GLU A 55 -7.52 -4.96 6.90
CA GLU A 55 -7.87 -4.39 5.59
C GLU A 55 -6.82 -4.51 4.48
N GLY A 56 -5.60 -4.88 4.83
CA GLY A 56 -4.54 -5.21 3.88
C GLY A 56 -4.53 -6.71 3.57
N PRO A 57 -3.69 -7.50 4.25
CA PRO A 57 -3.44 -8.89 3.89
C PRO A 57 -4.65 -9.81 4.07
N GLN A 58 -5.51 -9.57 5.07
CA GLN A 58 -6.66 -10.45 5.29
C GLN A 58 -7.80 -10.17 4.32
N SER A 59 -8.22 -8.90 4.15
CA SER A 59 -9.33 -8.55 3.25
C SER A 59 -8.93 -8.52 1.78
N GLY A 60 -7.63 -8.37 1.47
CA GLY A 60 -7.09 -8.47 0.11
C GLY A 60 -7.46 -9.77 -0.61
N ARG A 61 -7.69 -10.86 0.13
CA ARG A 61 -8.11 -12.16 -0.42
C ARG A 61 -9.52 -12.15 -1.01
N PHE A 62 -10.37 -11.19 -0.61
CA PHE A 62 -11.73 -11.02 -1.12
C PHE A 62 -11.84 -9.97 -2.22
N ARG A 63 -10.72 -9.32 -2.59
CA ARG A 63 -10.68 -8.21 -3.55
C ARG A 63 -10.63 -8.74 -4.98
N GLN A 64 -11.79 -9.17 -5.50
CA GLN A 64 -11.96 -9.61 -6.90
C GLN A 64 -12.66 -8.51 -7.72
N VAL A 65 -12.31 -8.38 -9.00
CA VAL A 65 -12.68 -7.24 -9.88
C VAL A 65 -14.20 -7.02 -10.02
N LEU A 66 -15.04 -8.00 -9.70
CA LEU A 66 -16.50 -7.94 -9.83
C LEU A 66 -17.24 -8.40 -8.56
N GLN A 67 -16.53 -8.56 -7.45
CA GLN A 67 -17.14 -8.98 -6.20
C GLN A 67 -17.25 -7.80 -5.25
N GLU A 68 -18.43 -7.64 -4.66
CA GLU A 68 -18.64 -6.69 -3.58
C GLU A 68 -17.77 -7.04 -2.37
N THR A 69 -17.27 -6.01 -1.69
CA THR A 69 -16.49 -6.20 -0.46
C THR A 69 -17.43 -6.65 0.66
N PRO A 70 -17.18 -7.81 1.31
CA PRO A 70 -18.05 -8.31 2.37
C PRO A 70 -18.02 -7.46 3.64
N ASP A 71 -17.01 -6.60 3.77
CA ASP A 71 -16.81 -5.71 4.89
C ASP A 71 -16.87 -4.26 4.37
N TYR A 72 -17.55 -3.36 5.08
CA TYR A 72 -17.58 -1.93 4.74
C TYR A 72 -16.41 -1.16 5.36
N SER A 73 -15.64 -1.80 6.25
CA SER A 73 -14.51 -1.14 6.90
C SER A 73 -13.32 -0.91 5.96
N VAL A 74 -13.30 -1.55 4.78
CA VAL A 74 -12.33 -1.28 3.71
C VAL A 74 -12.42 0.16 3.21
N ASP A 75 -13.61 0.78 3.25
CA ASP A 75 -13.83 2.15 2.78
C ASP A 75 -13.09 3.19 3.64
N TYR A 76 -12.70 2.81 4.86
CA TYR A 76 -11.88 3.66 5.73
C TYR A 76 -10.37 3.50 5.44
N CYS A 77 -9.96 2.55 4.59
CA CYS A 77 -8.55 2.31 4.30
C CYS A 77 -7.98 3.38 3.35
N SER A 78 -6.94 4.09 3.79
CA SER A 78 -6.27 5.13 2.98
C SER A 78 -5.23 4.58 1.99
N GLY A 79 -4.93 3.28 2.02
CA GLY A 79 -3.94 2.68 1.13
C GLY A 79 -2.51 3.23 1.30
N CYS A 80 -2.16 3.73 2.50
CA CYS A 80 -0.91 4.44 2.80
C CYS A 80 0.37 3.59 2.72
N ARG A 81 0.28 2.25 2.76
CA ARG A 81 1.39 1.30 2.53
C ARG A 81 2.67 1.54 3.37
N VAL A 82 2.49 1.90 4.65
CA VAL A 82 3.56 2.10 5.65
C VAL A 82 3.96 0.80 6.33
#